data_AF-A0A831YRZ4-F1
#
_entry.id   AF-A0A831YRZ4-F1
#
_cell.length_a   1.000
_cell.length_b   1.000
_cell.length_c   1.000
_cell.angle_alpha   90.00
_cell.angle_beta   90.00
_cell.angle_gamma   90.00
#
_symmetry.space_group_name_H-M   'P 1'
#
loop_
_entity.id
_entity.type
_entity.pdbx_description
1 polymer ?
#
loop_
_entity_poly.entity_id
_entity_poly.type
_entity_poly.pdbx_seq_one_letter_code
_entity_poly.pdbx_strand_id
1 'polypeptide(L)'
;MVDFANLHIDNVDELVSALQDELGGVSTEWWNANKSVVAGYLRSLAEATMQTRLALANGQIPPEAADMIMRNQQLAFNQTLQFTKFMTLVLAQQLLDATFKLIGWVIYNKTGVNLAPSLVQPAGGANT
;
A
#
# COMPACT_ATOMS: atom_id res chain seq x y z
N MET A 1 11.77 11.13 0.73
CA MET A 1 10.66 11.85 0.08
C MET A 1 11.22 13.12 -0.52
N VAL A 2 10.74 13.45 -1.72
CA VAL A 2 11.27 14.55 -2.52
C VAL A 2 10.76 15.90 -2.00
N ASP A 3 11.64 16.89 -1.92
CA ASP A 3 11.25 18.28 -1.69
C ASP A 3 10.80 18.92 -3.02
N PHE A 4 9.50 18.86 -3.27
CA PHE A 4 8.90 19.34 -4.51
C PHE A 4 9.07 20.85 -4.73
N ALA A 5 9.12 21.64 -3.65
CA ALA A 5 9.22 23.10 -3.75
C ALA A 5 10.57 23.56 -4.31
N ASN A 6 11.63 22.78 -4.06
CA ASN A 6 12.98 23.06 -4.52
C ASN A 6 13.45 22.10 -5.62
N LEU A 7 12.54 21.28 -6.17
CA LEU A 7 12.87 20.26 -7.16
C LEU A 7 13.33 20.88 -8.48
N HIS A 8 14.62 20.73 -8.79
CA HIS A 8 15.21 21.11 -10.07
C HIS A 8 15.83 19.86 -10.69
N ILE A 9 15.40 19.51 -11.90
CA ILE A 9 15.77 18.27 -12.60
C ILE A 9 16.24 18.64 -14.00
N ASP A 10 17.52 18.58 -14.28
CA ASP A 10 18.10 19.08 -15.53
C ASP A 10 18.28 18.01 -16.60
N ASN A 11 18.32 16.74 -16.18
CA ASN A 11 18.48 15.61 -17.09
C ASN A 11 17.60 14.40 -16.69
N VAL A 12 17.61 13.38 -17.55
CA VAL A 12 16.79 12.18 -17.39
C VAL A 12 17.24 11.33 -16.19
N ASP A 13 18.54 11.28 -15.90
CA ASP A 13 19.07 10.47 -14.79
C ASP A 13 18.64 11.04 -13.43
N GLU A 14 18.62 12.37 -13.30
CA GLU A 14 18.07 13.06 -12.14
C GLU A 14 16.57 12.81 -11.99
N LEU A 15 15.82 12.82 -13.11
CA LEU A 15 14.39 12.50 -13.11
C LEU A 15 14.13 11.08 -12.61
N VAL A 16 14.88 10.11 -13.13
CA VAL A 16 14.76 8.70 -12.72
C VAL A 16 15.10 8.54 -11.24
N SER A 17 16.14 9.21 -10.76
CA SER A 17 16.56 9.16 -9.36
C SER A 17 15.47 9.74 -8.44
N ALA A 18 14.92 10.91 -8.77
CA ALA A 18 13.85 11.52 -8.00
C ALA A 18 12.56 10.66 -7.99
N LEU A 19 12.25 10.00 -9.11
CA LEU A 19 11.15 9.04 -9.18
C LEU A 19 11.39 7.82 -8.30
N GLN A 20 12.59 7.25 -8.31
CA GLN A 20 12.93 6.11 -7.45
C GLN A 20 12.80 6.47 -5.97
N ASP A 21 13.29 7.64 -5.57
CA ASP A 21 13.20 8.13 -4.20
C ASP A 21 11.76 8.35 -3.74
N GLU A 22 10.93 8.96 -4.58
CA GLU A 22 9.53 9.21 -4.25
C GLU A 22 8.71 7.91 -4.20
N LEU A 23 8.86 7.04 -5.20
CA LEU A 23 8.17 5.75 -5.25
C LEU A 23 8.63 4.82 -4.12
N GLY A 24 9.93 4.83 -3.79
CA GLY A 24 10.50 4.12 -2.65
C GLY A 24 9.93 4.63 -1.32
N GLY A 25 9.78 5.95 -1.17
CA GLY A 25 9.13 6.59 -0.02
C GLY A 25 7.67 6.13 0.15
N VAL A 26 6.86 6.28 -0.89
CA VAL A 26 5.44 5.88 -0.88
C VAL A 26 5.28 4.39 -0.57
N SER A 27 6.11 3.54 -1.19
CA SER A 27 6.09 2.09 -0.94
C SER A 27 6.45 1.75 0.50
N THR A 28 7.43 2.45 1.07
CA THR A 28 7.88 2.24 2.45
C THR A 28 6.81 2.68 3.46
N GLU A 29 6.18 3.84 3.26
CA GLU A 29 5.09 4.32 4.10
C GLU A 29 3.90 3.36 4.06
N TRP A 30 3.48 2.96 2.85
CA TRP A 30 2.41 2.00 2.68
C TRP A 30 2.73 0.68 3.39
N TRP A 31 3.94 0.15 3.22
CA TRP A 31 4.32 -1.09 3.89
C TRP A 31 4.31 -0.95 5.42
N ASN A 32 4.84 0.15 5.94
CA ASN A 32 4.87 0.40 7.38
C ASN A 32 3.47 0.53 8.00
N ALA A 33 2.53 1.15 7.29
CA ALA A 33 1.14 1.27 7.73
C ALA A 33 0.42 -0.09 7.77
N ASN A 34 0.80 -1.01 6.89
CA ASN A 34 0.00 -2.19 6.58
C ASN A 34 0.61 -3.53 7.03
N LYS A 35 1.93 -3.59 7.27
CA LYS A 35 2.65 -4.82 7.63
C LYS A 35 2.12 -5.48 8.91
N SER A 36 1.74 -4.68 9.90
CA SER A 36 1.24 -5.17 11.20
C SER A 36 -0.13 -5.83 11.06
N VAL A 37 -0.99 -5.27 10.21
CA VAL A 37 -2.33 -5.78 9.93
C VAL A 37 -2.23 -7.16 9.27
N VAL A 38 -1.47 -7.27 8.18
CA VAL A 38 -1.31 -8.55 7.45
C VAL A 38 -0.64 -9.61 8.34
N ALA A 39 0.43 -9.25 9.05
CA ALA A 39 1.12 -10.19 9.94
C ALA A 39 0.23 -10.65 11.11
N GLY A 40 -0.54 -9.74 11.70
CA GLY A 40 -1.47 -10.05 12.80
C GLY A 40 -2.58 -11.01 12.37
N TYR A 41 -3.18 -10.78 11.20
CA TYR A 41 -4.21 -11.68 10.65
C TYR A 41 -3.65 -13.07 10.35
N LEU A 42 -2.50 -13.16 9.68
CA LEU A 42 -1.88 -14.45 9.36
C LEU A 42 -1.50 -15.23 10.62
N ARG A 43 -0.98 -14.56 11.64
CA ARG A 43 -0.67 -15.17 12.94
C ARG A 43 -1.94 -15.71 13.61
N SER A 44 -2.99 -14.89 13.69
CA SER A 44 -4.26 -15.28 14.29
C SER A 44 -4.89 -16.48 13.58
N LEU A 45 -4.86 -16.50 12.24
CA LEU A 45 -5.33 -17.65 11.47
C LEU A 45 -4.52 -18.91 11.75
N ALA A 46 -3.19 -18.81 11.78
CA ALA A 46 -2.31 -19.94 12.08
C ALA A 46 -2.56 -20.49 13.50
N GLU A 47 -2.69 -19.62 14.49
CA GLU A 47 -2.98 -20.00 15.88
C GLU A 47 -4.34 -20.69 15.98
N ALA A 48 -5.38 -20.13 15.37
CA ALA A 48 -6.72 -20.71 15.37
C ALA A 48 -6.73 -22.09 14.68
N THR A 49 -6.06 -22.25 13.54
CA THR A 49 -5.93 -23.54 12.84
C THR A 49 -5.22 -24.58 13.71
N MET A 50 -4.13 -24.20 14.37
CA MET A 50 -3.42 -25.11 15.28
C MET A 50 -4.30 -25.54 16.46
N GLN A 51 -5.00 -24.59 17.09
CA GLN A 51 -5.88 -24.89 18.23
C GLN A 51 -7.00 -25.86 17.84
N THR A 52 -7.64 -25.66 16.69
CA THR A 52 -8.68 -26.59 16.20
C THR A 52 -8.12 -27.99 15.96
N ARG A 53 -6.92 -28.11 15.38
CA ARG A 53 -6.29 -29.42 15.16
C ARG A 53 -5.97 -30.13 16.48
N LEU A 54 -5.45 -29.40 17.46
CA LEU A 54 -5.17 -29.94 18.79
C LEU A 54 -6.45 -30.34 19.52
N ALA A 55 -7.50 -29.53 19.45
CA ALA A 55 -8.79 -29.84 20.05
C ALA A 55 -9.41 -31.11 19.44
N LEU A 56 -9.31 -31.30 18.12
CA LEU A 56 -9.75 -32.52 17.46
C LEU A 56 -8.93 -33.73 17.91
N ALA A 57 -7.60 -33.61 17.93
CA ALA A 57 -6.69 -34.69 18.33
C ALA A 57 -6.90 -35.12 19.79
N ASN A 58 -7.23 -34.16 20.66
CA ASN A 58 -7.50 -34.39 22.08
C ASN A 58 -8.96 -34.80 22.36
N GLY A 59 -9.79 -34.97 21.33
CA GLY A 59 -11.20 -35.33 21.48
C GLY A 59 -12.06 -34.26 22.16
N GLN A 60 -11.59 -33.00 22.20
CA GLN A 60 -12.30 -31.86 22.79
C GLN A 60 -13.42 -31.35 21.89
N ILE A 61 -13.30 -31.60 20.58
CA ILE A 61 -14.34 -31.29 19.59
C ILE A 61 -14.57 -32.49 18.66
N PRO A 62 -15.80 -32.70 18.18
CA PRO A 62 -16.08 -33.73 17.19
C PRO A 62 -15.55 -33.34 15.79
N PRO A 63 -15.32 -34.32 14.90
CA PRO A 63 -14.81 -34.07 13.53
C PRO A 63 -15.65 -33.05 12.75
N GLU A 64 -16.98 -33.11 12.86
CA GLU A 64 -17.88 -32.21 12.12
C GLU A 64 -17.73 -30.76 12.58
N ALA A 65 -17.48 -30.55 13.88
CA ALA A 65 -17.20 -29.22 14.42
C ALA A 65 -15.83 -28.70 13.98
N ALA A 66 -14.81 -29.57 13.96
CA ALA A 66 -13.48 -29.22 13.46
C ALA A 66 -13.53 -28.81 11.97
N ASP A 67 -14.26 -29.55 11.15
CA ASP A 67 -14.44 -29.25 9.72
C ASP A 67 -15.14 -27.91 9.50
N MET A 68 -16.20 -27.63 10.27
CA MET A 68 -16.89 -26.34 10.21
C MET A 68 -15.95 -25.17 10.57
N ILE A 69 -15.16 -25.32 11.64
CA ILE A 69 -14.21 -24.29 12.08
C ILE A 69 -13.12 -24.08 11.01
N MET A 70 -12.59 -25.15 10.43
CA MET A 70 -11.60 -25.09 9.35
C MET A 70 -12.15 -24.37 8.11
N ARG A 71 -13.41 -24.64 7.72
CA ARG A 71 -14.06 -23.91 6.62
C ARG A 71 -14.19 -22.41 6.90
N ASN A 72 -14.52 -22.03 8.14
CA ASN A 72 -14.58 -20.62 8.54
C ASN A 72 -13.19 -19.96 8.48
N GLN A 73 -12.14 -20.66 8.91
CA GLN A 73 -10.76 -20.18 8.79
C GLN A 73 -10.35 -20.02 7.32
N GLN A 74 -10.75 -20.95 6.44
CA GLN A 74 -10.51 -20.84 5.01
C GLN A 74 -11.23 -19.63 4.40
N LEU A 75 -12.47 -19.37 4.79
CA LEU A 75 -13.22 -18.19 4.36
C LEU A 75 -12.52 -16.91 4.81
N ALA A 76 -12.11 -16.83 6.08
CA ALA A 76 -11.39 -15.68 6.62
C ALA A 76 -10.06 -15.45 5.89
N PHE A 77 -9.29 -16.52 5.59
CA PHE A 77 -8.08 -16.42 4.80
C PHE A 77 -8.33 -15.86 3.38
N ASN A 78 -9.38 -16.35 2.71
CA ASN A 78 -9.77 -15.84 1.39
C ASN A 78 -10.17 -14.36 1.43
N GLN A 79 -10.86 -13.92 2.50
CA GLN A 79 -11.17 -12.51 2.71
C GLN A 79 -9.90 -11.68 2.91
N THR A 80 -8.94 -12.17 3.70
CA THR A 80 -7.62 -11.51 3.85
C THR A 80 -6.91 -11.39 2.51
N LEU A 81 -6.90 -12.43 1.68
CA LEU A 81 -6.31 -12.36 0.34
C LEU A 81 -6.98 -11.30 -0.54
N GLN A 82 -8.31 -11.18 -0.49
CA GLN A 82 -9.00 -10.12 -1.22
C GLN A 82 -8.69 -8.73 -0.68
N PHE A 83 -8.65 -8.57 0.64
CA PHE A 83 -8.24 -7.31 1.27
C PHE A 83 -6.83 -6.90 0.82
N THR A 84 -5.86 -7.82 0.84
CA THR A 84 -4.50 -7.54 0.34
C THR A 84 -4.49 -7.13 -1.12
N LYS A 85 -5.32 -7.73 -1.98
CA LYS A 85 -5.46 -7.30 -3.39
C LYS A 85 -5.98 -5.86 -3.53
N PHE A 86 -6.95 -5.45 -2.71
CA PHE A 86 -7.40 -4.06 -2.73
C PHE A 86 -6.29 -3.12 -2.28
N MET A 87 -5.55 -3.49 -1.25
CA MET A 87 -4.46 -2.65 -0.75
C MET A 87 -3.35 -2.50 -1.81
N THR A 88 -3.03 -3.54 -2.59
CA THR A 88 -2.04 -3.45 -3.67
C THR A 88 -2.53 -2.61 -4.84
N LEU A 89 -3.84 -2.62 -5.14
CA LEU A 89 -4.42 -1.70 -6.12
C LEU A 89 -4.33 -0.24 -5.67
N VAL A 90 -4.61 0.03 -4.39
CA VAL A 90 -4.45 1.38 -3.81
C VAL A 90 -2.98 1.82 -3.85
N LEU A 91 -2.04 0.93 -3.53
CA LEU A 91 -0.61 1.21 -3.67
C LEU A 91 -0.26 1.56 -5.13
N ALA A 92 -0.75 0.78 -6.10
CA ALA A 92 -0.50 1.07 -7.51
C ALA A 92 -1.02 2.45 -7.93
N GLN A 93 -2.20 2.84 -7.44
CA GLN A 93 -2.74 4.19 -7.66
C GLN A 93 -1.86 5.27 -7.02
N GLN A 94 -1.46 5.08 -5.76
CA GLN A 94 -0.57 6.02 -5.06
C GLN A 94 0.78 6.20 -5.78
N LEU A 95 1.35 5.13 -6.31
CA LEU A 95 2.60 5.18 -7.08
C LEU A 95 2.43 5.92 -8.41
N LEU A 96 1.31 5.71 -9.11
CA LEU A 96 0.98 6.46 -10.33
C LEU A 96 0.79 7.95 -10.02
N ASP A 97 0.01 8.28 -8.99
CA ASP A 97 -0.23 9.66 -8.56
C ASP A 97 1.08 10.35 -8.16
N ALA A 98 1.95 9.67 -7.41
CA ALA A 98 3.27 10.18 -7.02
C ALA A 98 4.16 10.44 -8.24
N THR A 99 4.15 9.54 -9.23
CA THR A 99 4.89 9.69 -10.49
C THR A 99 4.44 10.95 -11.23
N PHE A 100 3.14 11.08 -11.49
CA PHE A 100 2.61 12.22 -12.24
C PHE A 100 2.69 13.53 -11.46
N LYS A 101 2.59 13.49 -10.13
CA LYS A 101 2.83 14.64 -9.26
C LYS A 101 4.26 15.13 -9.37
N LEU A 102 5.25 14.22 -9.35
CA LEU A 102 6.65 14.59 -9.51
C LEU A 102 6.93 15.21 -10.88
N ILE A 103 6.45 14.57 -11.95
CA ILE A 103 6.57 15.12 -13.31
C ILE A 103 5.90 16.49 -13.41
N GLY A 104 4.71 16.65 -12.84
CA GLY A 104 3.98 17.91 -12.80
C GLY A 104 4.78 19.02 -12.10
N TRP A 105 5.41 18.72 -10.97
CA TRP A 105 6.29 19.67 -10.26
C TRP A 105 7.54 20.02 -11.05
N VAL A 106 8.17 19.06 -11.74
CA VAL A 106 9.31 19.34 -12.63
C VAL A 106 8.92 20.31 -13.74
N ILE A 107 7.77 20.09 -14.38
CA ILE A 107 7.28 20.98 -15.44
C ILE A 107 6.95 22.36 -14.87
N TYR A 108 6.26 22.42 -13.73
CA TYR A 108 5.91 23.68 -13.08
C TYR A 108 7.15 24.49 -12.69
N ASN A 109 8.15 23.86 -12.07
CA ASN A 109 9.38 24.54 -11.64
C ASN A 109 10.21 25.03 -12.84
N LYS A 110 10.19 24.33 -13.98
CA LYS A 110 10.90 24.77 -15.20
C LYS A 110 10.18 25.84 -16.01
N THR A 111 8.86 25.76 -16.10
CA THR A 111 8.07 26.54 -17.07
C THR A 111 7.17 27.59 -16.42
N GLY A 112 6.92 27.49 -15.11
CA GLY A 112 5.90 28.25 -14.39
C GLY A 112 4.46 27.79 -14.66
N VAL A 113 4.24 26.80 -15.54
CA VAL A 113 2.90 26.33 -15.95
C VAL A 113 2.51 25.08 -15.18
N ASN A 114 1.33 25.10 -14.55
CA ASN A 114 0.78 23.95 -13.85
C ASN A 114 -0.14 23.13 -14.77
N LEU A 115 0.38 22.03 -15.33
CA LEU A 115 -0.37 21.13 -16.22
C LEU A 115 -1.24 20.11 -15.47
N ALA A 116 -1.08 19.98 -14.16
CA ALA A 116 -1.80 19.01 -13.34
C ALA A 116 -2.27 19.65 -12.01
N PRO A 117 -3.19 20.63 -12.05
CA PRO A 117 -3.61 21.38 -10.87
C PRO A 117 -4.32 20.53 -9.80
N SER A 118 -4.82 19.34 -10.17
CA SER A 118 -5.32 18.35 -9.22
C SER A 118 -4.22 17.65 -8.40
N LEU A 119 -2.97 17.65 -8.87
CA LEU A 119 -1.84 16.94 -8.25
C LEU A 119 -0.74 17.89 -7.74
N VAL A 120 -0.57 19.05 -8.38
CA VAL A 120 0.43 20.06 -8.07
C VAL A 120 -0.28 21.28 -7.48
N GLN A 121 -0.04 21.56 -6.21
CA GLN A 121 -0.61 22.70 -5.49
C GLN A 121 0.53 23.50 -4.85
N PRO A 122 1.10 24.49 -5.56
CA PRO A 122 2.12 25.36 -5.01
C PRO A 122 1.51 26.24 -3.91
N ALA A 123 2.21 26.39 -2.79
CA ALA A 123 1.81 27.32 -1.74
C ALA A 123 1.89 28.75 -2.29
N GLY A 124 0.74 29.31 -2.69
CA GLY A 124 0.64 30.65 -3.27
C GLY A 124 -0.13 30.76 -4.59
N GLY A 125 -0.62 29.66 -5.16
CA GLY A 125 -1.48 29.68 -6.35
C GLY A 125 -2.89 30.18 -6.06
N ALA A 126 -3.04 31.48 -5.82
CA ALA A 126 -4.33 32.14 -5.84
C ALA A 126 -4.92 32.02 -7.25
N ASN A 127 -6.20 31.65 -7.31
CA ASN A 127 -7.02 31.80 -8.51
C ASN A 127 -6.85 33.22 -9.08
N THR A 128 -6.34 33.31 -10.30
CA THR A 128 -6.61 34.41 -11.22
C THR A 128 -6.85 33.83 -12.59
#